data_AF-A0A933BBZ7-F1
#
_entry.id   AF-A0A933BBZ7-F1
#
_cell.length_a   1.000
_cell.length_b   1.000
_cell.length_c   1.000
_cell.angle_alpha   90.00
_cell.angle_beta   90.00
_cell.angle_gamma   90.00
#
_symmetry.space_group_name_H-M   'P 1'
#
loop_
_entity.id
_entity.type
_entity.pdbx_description
1 polymer ?
#
loop_
_entity_poly.entity_id
_entity_poly.type
_entity_poly.pdbx_seq_one_letter_code
_entity_poly.pdbx_strand_id
1 'polypeptide(L)' 'MPERATLERARRARRRGKVPYTQAGEFAREEFRHVRRRKHGASGRKQAIAIDLSKARRAGMRIPAKPKRS' A
#
# COMPACT_ATOMS: atom_id res chain seq x y z
N MET A 1 -9.89 4.17 -2.59
CA MET A 1 -9.77 3.34 -1.37
C MET A 1 -9.28 1.94 -1.75
N PRO A 2 -8.60 1.18 -0.87
CA PRO A 2 -8.10 -0.17 -1.16
C PRO A 2 -9.23 -1.21 -1.21
N GLU A 3 -9.04 -2.28 -1.98
CA GLU A 3 -9.96 -3.41 -2.06
C GLU A 3 -10.08 -4.14 -0.70
N ARG A 4 -11.26 -4.71 -0.42
CA ARG A 4 -11.51 -5.47 0.83
C ARG A 4 -10.51 -6.62 1.01
N ALA A 5 -10.14 -7.29 -0.08
CA ALA A 5 -9.16 -8.36 -0.07
C ALA A 5 -7.77 -7.88 0.40
N THR A 6 -7.36 -6.67 0.02
CA THR A 6 -6.10 -6.07 0.46
C THR A 6 -6.10 -5.80 1.95
N LEU A 7 -7.21 -5.25 2.47
CA LEU A 7 -7.38 -5.03 3.91
C LEU A 7 -7.30 -6.34 4.70
N GLU A 8 -7.92 -7.41 4.22
CA GLU A 8 -7.86 -8.72 4.88
C GLU A 8 -6.46 -9.30 4.89
N ARG A 9 -5.74 -9.25 3.76
CA ARG A 9 -4.35 -9.73 3.69
C ARG A 9 -3.44 -8.94 4.60
N ALA A 10 -3.58 -7.62 4.62
CA ALA A 10 -2.80 -6.77 5.50
C ALA A 10 -3.11 -7.04 6.98
N ARG A 11 -4.39 -7.24 7.35
CA ARG A 11 -4.80 -7.66 8.70
C ARG A 11 -4.26 -9.04 9.05
N ARG A 12 -4.21 -9.98 8.11
CA ARG A 12 -3.61 -11.32 8.33
C ARG A 12 -2.11 -11.22 8.53
N ALA A 13 -1.41 -10.37 7.78
CA ALA A 13 0.00 -10.10 7.97
C ALA A 13 0.27 -9.51 9.36
N ARG A 14 -0.56 -8.57 9.81
CA ARG A 14 -0.51 -8.02 11.17
C ARG A 14 -0.74 -9.09 12.24
N ARG A 15 -1.77 -9.92 12.09
CA ARG A 15 -2.06 -11.04 13.01
C ARG A 15 -0.93 -12.06 13.09
N ARG A 16 -0.16 -12.21 12.02
CA ARG A 16 1.03 -13.08 11.96
C ARG A 16 2.30 -12.41 12.51
N GLY A 17 2.21 -11.21 13.10
CA GLY A 17 3.36 -10.48 13.62
C GLY A 17 4.34 -9.98 12.56
N LYS A 18 3.94 -9.92 11.28
CA LYS A 18 4.83 -9.47 10.20
C LYS A 18 5.15 -7.99 10.34
N VAL A 19 6.36 -7.60 9.95
CA VAL A 19 6.82 -6.20 10.02
C VAL A 19 5.93 -5.24 9.22
N PRO A 20 5.84 -3.95 9.60
CA PRO A 20 4.93 -2.97 9.00
C PRO A 20 5.06 -2.83 7.47
N TYR A 21 6.28 -2.92 6.93
CA TYR A 21 6.49 -2.82 5.48
C TYR A 21 5.87 -4.01 4.72
N THR A 22 5.83 -5.20 5.33
CA THR A 22 5.20 -6.38 4.72
C THR A 22 3.68 -6.25 4.71
N GLN A 23 3.10 -5.61 5.73
CA GLN A 23 1.67 -5.29 5.76
C GLN A 23 1.34 -4.26 4.66
N ALA A 24 2.19 -3.25 4.50
CA ALA A 24 2.08 -2.24 3.44
C ALA A 24 2.25 -2.85 2.03
N GLY A 25 3.10 -3.87 1.89
CA GLY A 25 3.37 -4.52 0.60
C GLY A 25 2.15 -5.16 -0.06
N GLU A 26 1.10 -5.48 0.70
CA GLU A 26 -0.18 -5.96 0.14
C GLU A 26 -0.90 -4.87 -0.68
N PHE A 27 -0.84 -3.63 -0.20
CA PHE A 27 -1.39 -2.48 -0.90
C PHE A 27 -0.53 -2.17 -2.14
N ALA A 28 0.80 -2.32 -2.05
CA ALA A 28 1.69 -2.05 -3.18
C ALA A 28 1.38 -3.00 -4.36
N ARG A 29 1.13 -4.27 -4.04
CA ARG A 29 0.72 -5.29 -5.03
C ARG A 29 -0.61 -4.93 -5.70
N GLU A 30 -1.58 -4.43 -4.95
CA GLU A 30 -2.85 -3.94 -5.49
C GLU A 30 -2.63 -2.77 -6.46
N GLU A 31 -1.85 -1.77 -6.05
CA GLU A 31 -1.58 -0.59 -6.88
C GLU A 31 -0.82 -0.94 -8.16
N PHE A 32 0.17 -1.83 -8.10
CA PHE A 32 0.85 -2.31 -9.30
C PHE A 32 -0.10 -2.97 -10.30
N ARG A 33 -1.08 -3.74 -9.81
CA ARG A 33 -2.11 -4.35 -10.65
C ARG A 33 -3.02 -3.28 -11.26
N HIS A 34 -3.41 -2.27 -10.50
CA HIS A 34 -4.27 -1.19 -10.98
C HIS A 34 -3.57 -0.27 -11.99
N VAL A 35 -2.28 0.02 -11.80
CA VAL A 35 -1.44 0.76 -12.76
C VAL A 35 -1.35 0.01 -14.09
N ARG A 36 -1.08 -1.30 -14.07
CA ARG A 36 -1.08 -2.14 -15.28
C ARG A 36 -2.42 -2.13 -16.01
N ARG A 37 -3.53 -2.02 -15.28
CA ARG A 37 -4.89 -1.93 -15.82
C ARG A 37 -5.32 -0.49 -16.17
N ARG A 38 -4.41 0.49 -16.09
CA ARG A 38 -4.69 1.93 -16.27
C ARG A 38 -5.85 2.48 -15.41
N LYS A 39 -6.17 1.83 -14.28
CA LYS A 39 -7.36 2.11 -13.45
C LYS A 39 -7.30 3.45 -12.71
N HIS A 40 -6.11 3.96 -12.40
CA HIS A 40 -5.91 5.19 -11.61
C HIS A 40 -5.43 6.39 -12.43
N GLY A 41 -5.26 6.26 -13.75
CA GLY A 41 -4.60 7.30 -14.58
C GLY A 41 -3.15 7.60 -14.19
N ALA A 42 -2.55 6.80 -13.29
CA ALA A 42 -1.23 7.08 -12.75
C ALA A 42 -0.13 6.73 -13.75
N SER A 43 0.55 7.76 -14.28
CA SER A 43 1.53 7.63 -15.36
C SER A 43 2.90 7.11 -14.92
N GLY A 44 3.10 6.76 -13.64
CA GLY A 44 4.42 6.33 -13.17
C GLY A 44 4.49 5.61 -11.82
N ARG A 45 5.58 4.84 -11.63
CA ARG A 45 5.86 4.02 -10.42
C ARG A 45 5.90 4.82 -9.13
N LYS A 46 6.46 6.04 -9.14
CA LYS A 46 6.53 6.91 -7.94
C LYS A 46 5.14 7.29 -7.44
N GLN A 47 4.24 7.62 -8.36
CA GLN A 47 2.86 8.00 -8.03
C GLN A 47 2.07 6.79 -7.52
N ALA A 48 2.27 5.62 -8.12
CA ALA A 48 1.71 4.36 -7.64
C ALA A 48 2.10 4.06 -6.18
N ILE A 49 3.40 4.21 -5.85
CA ILE A 49 3.91 4.04 -4.47
C ILE A 49 3.33 5.11 -3.52
N ALA A 50 3.12 6.34 -3.99
CA ALA A 50 2.53 7.38 -3.16
C ALA A 50 1.04 7.10 -2.83
N ILE A 51 0.27 6.65 -3.83
CA ILE A 51 -1.14 6.25 -3.66
C ILE A 51 -1.24 5.05 -2.70
N ASP A 52 -0.35 4.08 -2.89
CA ASP A 52 -0.21 2.89 -2.04
C ASP A 52 -0.05 3.26 -0.56
N LEU A 53 0.99 4.03 -0.25
CA LEU A 53 1.28 4.46 1.12
C LEU A 53 0.14 5.28 1.73
N SER A 54 -0.55 6.10 0.92
CA SER A 54 -1.72 6.87 1.35
C SER A 54 -2.90 5.96 1.72
N LYS A 55 -3.19 4.93 0.91
CA LYS A 55 -4.25 3.94 1.18
C LYS A 55 -3.97 3.14 2.44
N ALA A 56 -2.74 2.69 2.62
CA ALA A 56 -2.37 1.89 3.78
C ALA A 56 -2.42 2.71 5.10
N ARG A 57 -2.05 3.99 5.07
CA ARG A 57 -2.24 4.89 6.23
C ARG A 57 -3.72 5.09 6.57
N ARG A 58 -4.57 5.34 5.57
CA ARG A 58 -6.04 5.43 5.77
C ARG A 58 -6.64 4.12 6.32
N ALA A 59 -6.04 2.98 5.99
CA ALA A 59 -6.44 1.68 6.52
C ALA A 59 -5.95 1.41 7.96
N GLY A 60 -5.30 2.37 8.62
CA GLY A 60 -4.82 2.25 9.99
C GLY A 60 -3.51 1.49 10.14
N MET A 61 -2.75 1.29 9.04
CA MET A 61 -1.43 0.68 9.11
C MET A 61 -0.40 1.72 9.56
N ARG A 62 0.36 1.40 10.62
CA ARG A 62 1.46 2.23 11.13
C ARG A 62 2.68 2.14 10.21
N ILE A 63 2.60 2.79 9.06
CA ILE A 63 3.72 2.87 8.12
C ILE A 63 4.54 4.13 8.45
N PRO A 64 5.84 3.98 8.76
CA PRO A 64 6.70 5.13 8.98
C PRO A 64 6.69 6.05 7.75
N ALA A 65 6.71 7.37 7.98
CA ALA A 65 6.94 8.31 6.89
C ALA A 65 8.31 8.02 6.26
N LYS A 66 8.45 8.28 4.94
CA LYS A 66 9.78 8.24 4.35
C LYS A 66 10.68 9.21 5.14
N PRO A 67 11.91 8.83 5.50
CA PRO A 67 12.83 9.77 6.11
C PRO A 67 12.94 10.98 5.18
N LYS A 68 12.83 12.19 5.74
CA LYS A 68 13.12 13.41 4.98
C LYS A 68 14.56 13.27 4.52
N ARG A 69 14.79 13.17 3.21
CA ARG A 69 16.11 13.39 2.66
C ARG A 69 16.35 14.89 2.82
N SER A 70 17.24 15.24 3.75
CA SER A 70 17.84 16.58 3.87
C SER A 70 18.55 16.94 2.57
#